data_AF-A0A1R4KRV4-F1
#
_entry.id   AF-A0A1R4KRV4-F1
#
_cell.length_a   1.000
_cell.length_b   1.000
_cell.length_c   1.000
_cell.angle_alpha   90.00
_cell.angle_beta   90.00
_cell.angle_gamma   90.00
#
_symmetry.space_group_name_H-M   'P 1'
#
loop_
_entity.id
_entity.type
_entity.pdbx_description
1 polymer ?
#
loop_
_entity_poly.entity_id
_entity_poly.type
_entity_poly.pdbx_seq_one_letter_code
_entity_poly.pdbx_strand_id
1 'polypeptide(L)'
;MDAGIAITLPNVTVKSIAAQLGVSTVAVYNHVESADVLRRVVAEGIIDRHTPPAPAGRDLEEDILDLAFALRRFVHDYPGIGPYLAQIDATSQRGVARIDEVMTAYVRRHDLTPRYAAWLVSTVSEHAIALAELVHIRGGRPRNKPEAIAERADLTTLPAAVGTEAGLTPDDYFAWSIRAVIIGAITLLDTRPHPLPRRAGEGEAADRTRFAAPSGS
;
A
#
# COMPACT_ATOMS: atom_id res chain seq x y z
N MET A 1 -15.90 11.61 11.67
CA MET A 1 -14.63 11.37 10.94
C MET A 1 -13.44 11.82 11.77
N ASP A 2 -13.29 13.12 12.06
CA ASP A 2 -12.12 13.66 12.78
C ASP A 2 -11.88 13.02 14.16
N ALA A 3 -12.96 12.75 14.90
CA ALA A 3 -12.89 11.99 16.16
C ALA A 3 -12.27 10.60 16.00
N GLY A 4 -12.49 9.92 14.86
CA GLY A 4 -11.91 8.62 14.57
C GLY A 4 -10.45 8.69 14.14
N ILE A 5 -10.07 9.75 13.43
CA ILE A 5 -8.68 10.02 13.07
C ILE A 5 -7.85 10.21 14.35
N ALA A 6 -8.36 10.99 15.31
CA ALA A 6 -7.67 11.29 16.56
C ALA A 6 -7.36 10.07 17.43
N ILE A 7 -8.19 9.01 17.37
CA ILE A 7 -8.00 7.80 18.19
C ILE A 7 -7.32 6.65 17.45
N THR A 8 -7.01 6.79 16.15
CA THR A 8 -6.47 5.76 15.23
C THR A 8 -7.43 4.59 14.96
N LEU A 9 -7.32 3.98 13.77
CA LEU A 9 -8.25 2.96 13.29
C LEU A 9 -8.42 1.73 14.22
N PRO A 10 -7.35 1.18 14.86
CA PRO A 10 -7.48 0.07 15.80
C PRO A 10 -8.37 0.35 17.00
N ASN A 11 -8.52 1.62 17.39
CA ASN A 11 -9.32 2.02 18.55
C ASN A 11 -10.70 2.57 18.15
N VAL A 12 -11.02 2.65 16.85
CA VAL A 12 -12.34 3.09 16.38
C VAL A 12 -13.37 2.01 16.66
N THR A 13 -14.28 2.35 17.57
CA THR A 13 -15.47 1.59 17.96
C THR A 13 -16.62 2.58 18.13
N VAL A 14 -17.87 2.12 18.08
CA VAL A 14 -19.02 3.00 18.35
C VAL A 14 -18.91 3.66 19.73
N LYS A 15 -18.44 2.91 20.74
CA LYS A 15 -18.23 3.41 22.10
C LYS A 15 -17.16 4.49 22.17
N SER A 16 -15.99 4.27 21.58
CA SER A 16 -14.89 5.25 21.61
C SER A 16 -15.24 6.53 20.85
N ILE A 17 -15.95 6.40 19.72
CA ILE A 17 -16.43 7.57 18.97
C ILE A 17 -17.51 8.34 19.74
N ALA A 18 -18.48 7.65 20.34
CA ALA A 18 -19.52 8.29 21.15
C ALA A 18 -18.91 9.08 22.32
N ALA A 19 -17.93 8.47 23.02
CA ALA A 19 -17.18 9.12 24.08
C ALA A 19 -16.41 10.35 23.59
N GLN A 20 -15.72 10.24 22.45
CA GLN A 20 -14.95 11.34 21.86
C GLN A 20 -15.85 12.51 21.42
N LEU A 21 -17.08 12.24 21.01
CA LEU A 21 -18.06 13.23 20.57
C LEU A 21 -18.96 13.76 21.71
N GLY A 22 -18.89 13.17 22.91
CA GLY A 22 -19.76 13.54 24.03
C GLY A 22 -21.24 13.17 23.82
N VAL A 23 -21.53 12.15 23.01
CA VAL A 23 -22.90 11.71 22.67
C VAL A 23 -23.15 10.28 23.15
N SER A 24 -24.42 9.84 23.10
CA SER A 24 -24.76 8.44 23.38
C SER A 24 -24.34 7.52 22.23
N THR A 25 -24.10 6.24 22.52
CA THR A 25 -23.84 5.23 21.48
C THR A 25 -25.02 5.07 20.52
N VAL A 26 -26.25 5.23 21.02
CA VAL A 26 -27.48 5.24 20.20
C VAL A 26 -27.46 6.35 19.16
N ALA A 27 -27.03 7.56 19.54
CA ALA A 27 -26.91 8.68 18.60
C ALA A 27 -25.92 8.38 17.46
N VAL A 28 -24.83 7.65 17.74
CA VAL A 28 -23.88 7.21 16.72
C VAL A 28 -24.49 6.16 15.78
N TYR A 29 -25.23 5.18 16.31
CA TYR A 29 -25.90 4.16 15.50
C TYR A 29 -26.94 4.71 14.52
N ASN A 30 -27.52 5.87 14.80
CA ASN A 30 -28.43 6.55 13.86
C ASN A 30 -27.72 6.99 12.56
N HIS A 31 -26.38 7.02 12.54
CA HIS A 31 -25.58 7.46 11.40
C HIS A 31 -24.67 6.37 10.82
N VAL A 32 -24.40 5.28 11.56
CA VAL A 32 -23.54 4.19 11.11
C VAL A 32 -24.10 2.82 11.50
N GLU A 33 -24.16 1.92 10.52
CA GLU A 33 -24.74 0.58 10.69
C GLU A 33 -23.86 -0.36 11.53
N SER A 34 -22.54 -0.17 11.48
CA SER A 34 -21.60 -1.01 12.21
C SER A 34 -20.27 -0.30 12.51
N ALA A 35 -19.48 -0.89 13.41
CA ALA A 35 -18.12 -0.43 13.67
C ALA A 35 -17.19 -0.57 12.45
N ASP A 36 -17.44 -1.54 11.57
CA ASP A 36 -16.67 -1.71 10.33
C ASP A 36 -16.96 -0.61 9.31
N VAL A 37 -18.24 -0.26 9.15
CA VAL A 37 -18.66 0.89 8.31
C VAL A 37 -18.03 2.17 8.85
N LEU A 38 -18.06 2.36 10.17
CA LEU A 38 -17.45 3.53 10.82
C LEU A 38 -15.93 3.60 10.56
N ARG A 39 -15.21 2.48 10.69
CA ARG A 39 -13.78 2.43 10.38
C ARG A 39 -13.49 2.73 8.90
N ARG A 40 -14.29 2.20 7.98
CA ARG A 40 -14.15 2.48 6.55
C ARG A 40 -14.31 3.98 6.25
N VAL A 41 -15.34 4.62 6.80
CA VAL A 41 -15.56 6.07 6.64
C VAL A 41 -14.38 6.89 7.20
N VAL A 42 -13.81 6.48 8.34
CA VAL A 42 -12.62 7.13 8.89
C VAL A 42 -11.41 6.92 7.98
N ALA A 43 -11.19 5.69 7.50
CA ALA A 43 -10.08 5.35 6.61
C ALA A 43 -10.14 6.12 5.27
N GLU A 44 -11.31 6.18 4.64
CA GLU A 44 -11.55 6.99 3.43
C GLU A 44 -11.21 8.46 3.68
N GLY A 45 -11.64 9.00 4.83
CA GLY A 45 -11.29 10.35 5.23
C GLY A 45 -9.77 10.57 5.38
N ILE A 46 -9.04 9.59 5.90
CA ILE A 46 -7.58 9.66 6.06
C ILE A 46 -6.91 9.63 4.67
N ILE A 47 -7.32 8.70 3.81
CA ILE A 47 -6.79 8.52 2.44
C ILE A 47 -7.04 9.77 1.60
N ASP A 48 -8.24 10.35 1.66
CA ASP A 48 -8.62 11.54 0.90
C ASP A 48 -7.77 12.77 1.25
N ARG A 49 -7.30 12.85 2.51
CA ARG A 49 -6.44 13.96 2.97
C ARG A 49 -4.96 13.72 2.65
N HIS A 50 -4.58 12.49 2.28
CA HIS A 50 -3.21 12.17 1.96
C HIS A 50 -2.89 12.55 0.50
N THR A 51 -1.71 13.14 0.32
CA THR A 51 -1.13 13.39 -0.99
C THR A 51 0.25 12.74 -1.01
N PRO A 52 0.42 11.62 -1.73
CA PRO A 52 1.73 11.00 -1.93
C PRO A 52 2.68 11.99 -2.63
N PRO A 53 4.00 11.89 -2.38
CA PRO A 53 4.96 12.75 -3.06
C PRO A 53 4.94 12.50 -4.56
N ALA A 54 5.02 13.57 -5.34
CA ALA A 54 5.32 13.48 -6.76
C ALA A 54 6.81 13.14 -6.94
N PRO A 55 7.20 12.43 -8.02
CA PRO A 55 8.60 12.17 -8.33
C PRO A 55 9.35 13.49 -8.50
N ALA A 56 10.42 13.69 -7.72
CA ALA A 56 11.24 14.89 -7.75
C ALA A 56 12.08 14.97 -9.03
N GLY A 57 12.28 13.82 -9.69
CA GLY A 57 12.95 13.76 -10.96
C GLY A 57 14.45 13.63 -10.90
N ARG A 58 14.94 12.99 -9.84
CA ARG A 58 16.35 12.68 -9.68
C ARG A 58 16.66 11.46 -10.54
N ASP A 59 16.75 10.31 -9.90
CA ASP A 59 16.82 9.00 -10.50
C ASP A 59 15.53 8.22 -10.17
N LEU A 60 15.14 7.27 -11.03
CA LEU A 60 13.91 6.50 -10.84
C LEU A 60 13.92 5.69 -9.53
N GLU A 61 15.07 5.09 -9.17
CA GLU A 61 15.19 4.33 -7.93
C GLU A 61 14.93 5.23 -6.72
N GLU A 62 15.56 6.40 -6.71
CA GLU A 62 15.48 7.36 -5.60
C GLU A 62 14.08 8.00 -5.47
N ASP A 63 13.41 8.31 -6.58
CA ASP A 63 12.03 8.82 -6.53
C ASP A 63 11.05 7.76 -6.00
N ILE A 64 11.20 6.50 -6.43
CA ILE A 64 10.37 5.40 -5.95
C ILE A 64 10.66 5.08 -4.47
N LEU A 65 11.92 5.20 -4.05
CA LEU A 65 12.30 5.07 -2.64
C LEU A 65 11.66 6.18 -1.79
N ASP A 66 11.63 7.43 -2.25
CA ASP A 66 10.93 8.53 -1.58
C ASP A 66 9.44 8.22 -1.40
N LEU A 67 8.78 7.67 -2.43
CA LEU A 67 7.39 7.22 -2.34
C LEU A 67 7.22 6.13 -1.28
N ALA A 68 8.10 5.13 -1.24
CA ALA A 68 8.04 4.06 -0.25
C ALA A 68 8.18 4.59 1.19
N PHE A 69 9.11 5.52 1.42
CA PHE A 69 9.25 6.17 2.72
C PHE A 69 8.04 7.02 3.10
N ALA A 70 7.44 7.72 2.14
CA ALA A 70 6.22 8.48 2.38
C ALA A 70 5.04 7.58 2.77
N LEU A 71 4.87 6.43 2.10
CA LEU A 71 3.85 5.44 2.44
C LEU A 71 4.12 4.81 3.81
N ARG A 72 5.37 4.49 4.13
CA ARG A 72 5.73 3.99 5.46
C ARG A 72 5.38 5.00 6.55
N ARG A 73 5.75 6.26 6.38
CA ARG A 73 5.41 7.34 7.31
C ARG A 73 3.90 7.47 7.44
N PHE A 74 3.17 7.42 6.33
CA PHE A 74 1.71 7.48 6.34
C PHE A 74 1.06 6.34 7.15
N VAL A 75 1.55 5.11 7.03
CA VAL A 75 1.07 3.98 7.85
C VAL A 75 1.42 4.17 9.34
N HIS A 76 2.59 4.72 9.65
CA HIS A 76 2.97 5.01 11.04
C HIS A 76 2.15 6.16 11.66
N ASP A 77 1.83 7.19 10.88
CA ASP A 77 0.99 8.32 11.30
C ASP A 77 -0.47 7.88 11.52
N TYR A 78 -0.93 6.87 10.78
CA TYR A 78 -2.28 6.33 10.87
C TYR A 78 -2.28 4.80 11.03
N PRO A 79 -1.94 4.28 12.22
CA PRO A 79 -1.92 2.83 12.45
C PRO A 79 -3.23 2.16 12.05
N GLY A 80 -3.15 0.99 11.39
CA GLY A 80 -4.29 0.21 10.92
C GLY A 80 -4.89 0.66 9.58
N ILE A 81 -4.26 1.62 8.89
CA ILE A 81 -4.71 2.08 7.56
C ILE A 81 -4.33 1.11 6.43
N GLY A 82 -3.29 0.28 6.60
CA GLY A 82 -2.75 -0.60 5.56
C GLY A 82 -3.78 -1.51 4.90
N PRO A 83 -4.66 -2.21 5.65
CA PRO A 83 -5.72 -3.02 5.04
C PRO A 83 -6.67 -2.24 4.15
N TYR A 84 -6.92 -0.96 4.45
CA TYR A 84 -7.80 -0.09 3.65
C TYR A 84 -7.10 0.40 2.38
N LEU A 85 -5.78 0.67 2.44
CA LEU A 85 -4.99 0.99 1.25
C LEU A 85 -4.93 -0.18 0.26
N ALA A 86 -4.75 -1.41 0.76
CA ALA A 86 -4.72 -2.62 -0.06
C ALA A 86 -6.09 -3.01 -0.68
N GLN A 87 -7.18 -2.39 -0.20
CA GLN A 87 -8.54 -2.65 -0.66
C GLN A 87 -9.12 -1.51 -1.50
N ILE A 88 -8.31 -0.52 -1.90
CA ILE A 88 -8.78 0.52 -2.83
C ILE A 88 -9.16 -0.17 -4.15
N ASP A 89 -10.43 -0.04 -4.53
CA ASP A 89 -10.99 -0.64 -5.73
C ASP A 89 -11.80 0.37 -6.54
N ALA A 90 -12.40 -0.09 -7.64
CA ALA A 90 -13.17 0.72 -8.57
C ALA A 90 -14.35 1.49 -7.93
N THR A 91 -14.81 1.08 -6.75
CA THR A 91 -15.89 1.78 -6.02
C THR A 91 -15.37 3.01 -5.26
N SER A 92 -14.06 3.07 -4.98
CA SER A 92 -13.41 4.24 -4.38
C SER A 92 -12.99 5.24 -5.46
N GLN A 93 -13.93 6.09 -5.89
CA GLN A 93 -13.69 7.07 -6.96
C GLN A 93 -12.44 7.93 -6.70
N ARG A 94 -12.25 8.41 -5.47
CA ARG A 94 -11.09 9.23 -5.08
C ARG A 94 -9.82 8.41 -4.94
N GLY A 95 -9.90 7.21 -4.36
CA GLY A 95 -8.73 6.33 -4.21
C GLY A 95 -8.14 5.93 -5.57
N VAL A 96 -8.99 5.53 -6.51
CA VAL A 96 -8.56 5.17 -7.87
C VAL A 96 -8.01 6.38 -8.62
N ALA A 97 -8.66 7.55 -8.54
CA ALA A 97 -8.15 8.77 -9.16
C ALA A 97 -6.76 9.14 -8.61
N ARG A 98 -6.54 8.99 -7.29
CA ARG A 98 -5.23 9.26 -6.69
C ARG A 98 -4.16 8.29 -7.16
N ILE A 99 -4.48 7.00 -7.27
CA ILE A 99 -3.56 5.99 -7.80
C ILE A 99 -3.17 6.34 -9.25
N ASP A 100 -4.14 6.71 -10.08
CA ASP A 100 -3.91 7.14 -11.47
C ASP A 100 -3.04 8.40 -11.56
N GLU A 101 -3.27 9.40 -10.70
CA GLU A 101 -2.45 10.61 -10.60
C GLU A 101 -0.98 10.28 -10.29
N VAL A 102 -0.73 9.41 -9.30
CA VAL A 102 0.63 9.00 -8.93
C VAL A 102 1.30 8.27 -10.09
N MET A 103 0.64 7.25 -10.67
CA MET A 103 1.20 6.49 -11.79
C MET A 103 1.47 7.39 -13.00
N THR A 104 0.56 8.31 -13.32
CA THR A 104 0.72 9.30 -14.38
C THR A 104 1.91 10.23 -14.13
N ALA A 105 2.16 10.62 -12.88
CA ALA A 105 3.33 11.43 -12.54
C ALA A 105 4.65 10.70 -12.83
N TYR A 106 4.72 9.40 -12.52
CA TYR A 106 5.90 8.57 -12.85
C TYR A 106 6.07 8.32 -14.35
N VAL A 107 4.97 8.08 -15.08
CA VAL A 107 4.97 8.01 -16.56
C VAL A 107 5.61 9.26 -17.14
N ARG A 108 5.12 10.44 -16.73
CA ARG A 108 5.60 11.72 -17.28
C ARG A 108 7.04 12.03 -16.89
N ARG A 109 7.45 11.70 -15.65
CA ARG A 109 8.75 12.14 -15.14
C ARG A 109 9.91 11.30 -15.62
N HIS A 110 9.69 10.00 -15.82
CA HIS A 110 10.70 8.99 -16.12
C HIS A 110 10.49 8.29 -17.47
N ASP A 111 9.59 8.82 -18.30
CA ASP A 111 9.25 8.29 -19.64
C ASP A 111 8.87 6.80 -19.63
N LEU A 112 8.16 6.39 -18.58
CA LEU A 112 7.72 5.01 -18.39
C LEU A 112 6.45 4.76 -19.18
N THR A 113 6.29 3.54 -19.69
CA THR A 113 4.95 3.13 -20.17
C THR A 113 3.96 3.07 -18.99
N PRO A 114 2.66 3.33 -19.19
CA PRO A 114 1.66 3.22 -18.13
C PRO A 114 1.68 1.86 -17.41
N ARG A 115 1.92 0.78 -18.16
CA ARG A 115 2.05 -0.56 -17.59
C ARG A 115 3.24 -0.70 -16.65
N TYR A 116 4.37 -0.12 -17.02
CA TYR A 116 5.59 -0.16 -16.22
C TYR A 116 5.40 0.64 -14.93
N ALA A 117 4.86 1.86 -15.03
CA ALA A 117 4.54 2.68 -13.88
C ALA A 117 3.57 1.96 -12.93
N ALA A 118 2.50 1.35 -13.46
CA ALA A 118 1.54 0.62 -12.65
C ALA A 118 2.19 -0.54 -11.88
N TRP A 119 3.00 -1.38 -12.55
CA TRP A 119 3.66 -2.50 -11.87
C TRP A 119 4.69 -2.05 -10.83
N LEU A 120 5.56 -1.11 -11.19
CA LEU A 120 6.61 -0.65 -10.27
C LEU A 120 6.00 0.04 -9.05
N VAL A 121 5.09 0.99 -9.26
CA VAL A 121 4.44 1.74 -8.18
C VAL A 121 3.62 0.82 -7.29
N SER A 122 2.76 -0.06 -7.85
CA SER A 122 1.96 -0.98 -7.03
C SER A 122 2.83 -1.96 -6.23
N THR A 123 3.82 -2.58 -6.88
CA THR A 123 4.71 -3.55 -6.21
C THR A 123 5.41 -2.90 -5.01
N VAL A 124 6.06 -1.76 -5.22
CA VAL A 124 6.82 -1.09 -4.16
C VAL A 124 5.89 -0.56 -3.07
N SER A 125 4.73 -0.02 -3.45
CA SER A 125 3.73 0.49 -2.49
C SER A 125 3.20 -0.62 -1.59
N GLU A 126 2.84 -1.77 -2.16
CA GLU A 126 2.36 -2.93 -1.40
C GLU A 126 3.41 -3.44 -0.42
N HIS A 127 4.68 -3.53 -0.84
CA HIS A 127 5.78 -3.94 0.05
C HIS A 127 6.02 -2.91 1.17
N ALA A 128 6.01 -1.62 0.85
CA ALA A 128 6.19 -0.55 1.83
C ALA A 128 5.08 -0.57 2.88
N ILE A 129 3.82 -0.70 2.46
CA ILE A 129 2.66 -0.78 3.34
C ILE A 129 2.74 -2.03 4.22
N ALA A 130 3.03 -3.20 3.63
CA ALA A 130 3.14 -4.45 4.38
C ALA A 130 4.23 -4.38 5.46
N LEU A 131 5.43 -3.92 5.11
CA LEU A 131 6.54 -3.77 6.06
C LEU A 131 6.22 -2.77 7.18
N ALA A 132 5.53 -1.67 6.86
CA ALA A 132 5.13 -0.68 7.86
C ALA A 132 4.06 -1.23 8.83
N GLU A 133 3.09 -2.02 8.34
CA GLU A 133 2.07 -2.66 9.17
C GLU A 133 2.64 -3.70 10.13
N LEU A 134 3.71 -4.42 9.76
CA LEU A 134 4.35 -5.41 10.63
C LEU A 134 4.80 -4.82 11.98
N VAL A 135 5.08 -3.51 12.05
CA VAL A 135 5.46 -2.81 13.29
C VAL A 135 4.28 -2.68 14.26
N HIS A 136 3.05 -2.64 13.74
CA HIS A 136 1.82 -2.41 14.51
C HIS A 136 1.09 -3.70 14.92
N ILE A 137 1.67 -4.88 14.66
CA ILE A 137 1.11 -6.16 15.10
C ILE A 137 0.92 -6.15 16.63
N ARG A 138 -0.29 -6.50 17.09
CA ARG A 138 -0.61 -6.59 18.52
C ARG A 138 0.30 -7.61 19.21
N GLY A 139 0.89 -7.21 20.33
CA GLY A 139 1.94 -7.98 21.03
C GLY A 139 3.36 -7.60 20.61
N GLY A 140 3.49 -6.76 19.57
CA GLY A 140 4.75 -6.38 18.96
C GLY A 140 5.36 -7.52 18.16
N ARG A 141 6.30 -7.21 17.26
CA ARG A 141 7.30 -8.20 16.88
C ARG A 141 8.00 -8.62 18.18
N PRO A 142 8.19 -9.92 18.47
CA PRO A 142 9.03 -10.31 19.60
C PRO A 142 10.28 -9.46 19.49
N ARG A 143 10.63 -8.72 20.55
CA ARG A 143 11.99 -8.18 20.65
C ARG A 143 12.86 -9.42 20.67
N ASN A 144 13.27 -9.89 19.49
CA ASN A 144 14.26 -10.92 19.33
C ASN A 144 15.39 -10.40 20.18
N LYS A 145 15.62 -11.00 21.36
CA LYS A 145 16.80 -10.70 22.15
C LYS A 145 17.92 -11.22 21.28
N PRO A 146 18.68 -10.37 20.57
CA PRO A 146 19.68 -10.83 19.63
C PRO A 146 20.61 -11.81 20.36
N GLU A 147 20.90 -11.54 21.62
CA GLU A 147 21.68 -12.39 22.52
C GLU A 147 21.10 -13.81 22.64
N ALA A 148 19.78 -13.96 22.83
CA ALA A 148 19.15 -15.27 22.96
C ALA A 148 19.16 -16.09 21.66
N ILE A 149 19.20 -15.43 20.50
CA ILE A 149 19.36 -16.11 19.21
C ILE A 149 20.84 -16.46 18.99
N ALA A 150 21.77 -15.57 19.36
CA ALA A 150 23.20 -15.82 19.27
C ALA A 150 23.64 -17.04 20.12
N GLU A 151 22.96 -17.31 21.24
CA GLU A 151 23.24 -18.44 22.13
C GLU A 151 22.69 -19.79 21.62
N ARG A 152 21.92 -19.82 20.53
CA ARG A 152 21.32 -21.06 19.99
C ARG A 152 22.33 -21.91 19.22
N ALA A 153 23.10 -22.72 19.96
CA ALA A 153 24.12 -23.61 19.42
C ALA A 153 23.58 -24.72 18.49
N ASP A 154 22.27 -24.99 18.51
CA ASP A 154 21.61 -25.91 17.59
C ASP A 154 21.32 -25.30 16.19
N LEU A 155 21.60 -24.01 16.02
CA LEU A 155 21.42 -23.28 14.77
C LEU A 155 22.77 -22.83 14.20
N THR A 156 22.88 -22.78 12.87
CA THR A 156 24.10 -22.32 12.19
C THR A 156 23.96 -20.89 11.70
N THR A 157 22.96 -20.62 10.86
CA THR A 157 22.88 -19.36 10.09
C THR A 157 22.38 -18.17 10.90
N LEU A 158 21.33 -18.36 11.71
CA LEU A 158 20.72 -17.26 12.47
C LEU A 158 21.66 -16.68 13.54
N PRO A 159 22.32 -17.47 14.41
CA PRO A 159 23.28 -16.93 15.38
C PRO A 159 24.43 -16.15 14.71
N ALA A 160 24.90 -16.62 13.54
CA ALA A 160 25.97 -15.95 12.80
C ALA A 160 25.55 -14.59 12.22
N ALA A 161 24.28 -14.43 11.83
CA ALA A 161 23.74 -13.18 11.25
C ALA A 161 23.39 -12.12 12.31
N VAL A 162 23.09 -12.55 13.53
CA VAL A 162 22.64 -11.69 14.64
C VAL A 162 23.69 -10.66 15.08
N GLY A 163 24.98 -10.92 14.84
CA GLY A 163 26.08 -9.99 15.13
C GLY A 163 26.48 -9.07 13.97
N THR A 164 26.09 -9.38 12.73
CA THR A 164 26.44 -8.57 11.54
C THR A 164 25.58 -7.32 11.40
N GLU A 165 24.49 -7.26 12.15
CA GLU A 165 23.46 -6.22 12.11
C GLU A 165 23.65 -5.11 13.17
N ALA A 166 24.68 -5.23 14.03
CA ALA A 166 24.97 -4.27 15.09
C ALA A 166 25.28 -2.88 14.52
N GLY A 167 24.25 -2.02 14.45
CA GLY A 167 24.34 -0.64 13.98
C GLY A 167 23.26 -0.21 12.97
N LEU A 168 22.48 -1.13 12.41
CA LEU A 168 21.40 -0.79 11.50
C LEU A 168 20.13 -0.38 12.26
N THR A 169 19.58 0.77 11.92
CA THR A 169 18.30 1.26 12.43
C THR A 169 17.14 0.57 11.70
N PRO A 170 15.91 0.57 12.26
CA PRO A 170 14.72 0.11 11.53
C PRO A 170 14.53 0.76 10.16
N ASP A 171 15.00 2.00 10.01
CA ASP A 171 14.96 2.73 8.74
C ASP A 171 15.97 2.16 7.74
N ASP A 172 17.15 1.72 8.21
CA ASP A 172 18.16 1.08 7.35
C ASP A 172 17.67 -0.27 6.82
N TYR A 173 17.02 -1.09 7.65
CA TYR A 173 16.40 -2.34 7.19
C TYR A 173 15.29 -2.10 6.18
N PHE A 174 14.44 -1.10 6.44
CA PHE A 174 13.39 -0.73 5.52
C PHE A 174 13.98 -0.27 4.18
N ALA A 175 14.96 0.64 4.20
CA ALA A 175 15.63 1.14 3.01
C ALA A 175 16.27 0.01 2.21
N TRP A 176 16.99 -0.89 2.88
CA TRP A 176 17.66 -2.02 2.25
C TRP A 176 16.64 -2.96 1.58
N SER A 177 15.58 -3.34 2.30
CA SER A 177 14.55 -4.24 1.77
C SER A 177 13.80 -3.62 0.59
N ILE A 178 13.48 -2.33 0.67
CA ILE A 178 12.77 -1.63 -0.41
C ILE A 178 13.66 -1.47 -1.63
N ARG A 179 14.93 -1.09 -1.47
CA ARG A 179 15.88 -1.00 -2.60
C ARG A 179 16.02 -2.34 -3.32
N ALA A 180 16.10 -3.46 -2.59
CA ALA A 180 16.13 -4.78 -3.21
C ALA A 180 14.90 -5.05 -4.10
N VAL A 181 13.70 -4.65 -3.65
CA VAL A 181 12.46 -4.76 -4.44
C VAL A 181 12.49 -3.82 -5.66
N ILE A 182 12.92 -2.56 -5.49
CA ILE A 182 13.00 -1.57 -6.58
C ILE A 182 13.97 -2.04 -7.67
N ILE A 183 15.20 -2.38 -7.29
CA ILE A 183 16.24 -2.84 -8.21
C ILE A 183 15.78 -4.10 -8.94
N GLY A 184 15.18 -5.05 -8.22
CA GLY A 184 14.61 -6.26 -8.82
C GLY A 184 13.48 -5.95 -9.80
N ALA A 185 12.56 -5.05 -9.45
CA ALA A 185 11.47 -4.65 -10.33
C ALA A 185 11.97 -3.96 -11.60
N ILE A 186 12.92 -3.02 -11.48
CA ILE A 186 13.53 -2.33 -12.63
C ILE A 186 14.24 -3.34 -13.54
N THR A 187 15.08 -4.21 -12.97
CA THR A 187 15.80 -5.25 -13.73
C THR A 187 14.85 -6.19 -14.48
N LEU A 188 13.73 -6.60 -13.85
CA LEU A 188 12.74 -7.49 -14.47
C LEU A 188 11.98 -6.83 -15.62
N LEU A 189 11.97 -5.52 -15.68
CA LEU A 189 11.31 -4.78 -16.74
C LEU A 189 12.27 -4.49 -17.90
N ASP A 190 13.56 -4.25 -17.62
CA ASP A 190 14.61 -4.11 -18.65
C ASP A 190 14.85 -5.43 -19.42
N THR A 191 14.64 -6.56 -18.75
CA THR A 191 14.82 -7.90 -19.33
C THR A 191 13.65 -8.40 -20.19
N ARG A 192 12.56 -7.62 -20.33
CA ARG A 192 11.42 -7.99 -21.19
C ARG A 192 11.36 -7.15 -22.48
N PRO A 193 11.79 -7.68 -23.63
CA PRO A 193 11.25 -7.23 -24.91
C PRO A 193 9.84 -7.85 -25.10
N HIS A 194 8.82 -7.01 -25.32
CA HIS A 194 7.46 -7.37 -25.79
C HIS A 194 6.41 -7.80 -24.72
N PRO A 195 5.09 -7.54 -24.95
CA PRO A 195 4.05 -7.50 -23.93
C PRO A 195 3.73 -8.90 -23.43
N LEU A 196 3.11 -8.95 -22.26
CA LEU A 196 2.51 -10.20 -21.80
C LEU A 196 1.55 -10.71 -22.90
N PRO A 197 1.48 -12.02 -23.13
CA PRO A 197 0.49 -12.58 -24.05
C PRO A 197 -0.88 -12.06 -23.62
N ARG A 198 -1.61 -11.43 -24.56
CA ARG A 198 -3.06 -11.22 -24.41
C ARG A 198 -3.64 -12.56 -23.98
N ARG A 199 -4.41 -12.58 -22.89
CA ARG A 199 -5.16 -13.79 -22.52
C ARG A 199 -5.93 -14.23 -23.76
N ALA A 200 -5.72 -15.47 -24.19
CA ALA A 200 -6.49 -16.05 -25.28
C ALA A 200 -7.98 -15.97 -24.89
N GLY A 201 -8.71 -15.05 -25.52
CA GLY A 201 -10.12 -14.77 -25.21
C GLY A 201 -10.57 -13.32 -25.48
N GLU A 202 -9.68 -12.33 -25.42
CA GLU A 202 -10.09 -10.91 -25.58
C GLU A 202 -10.12 -10.40 -27.03
N GLY A 203 -9.83 -11.27 -28.01
CA GLY A 203 -9.85 -10.92 -29.44
C GLY A 203 -11.10 -11.33 -30.22
N GLU A 204 -11.97 -12.18 -29.66
CA GLU A 204 -13.07 -12.78 -30.45
C GLU A 204 -14.45 -12.13 -30.22
N ALA A 205 -14.59 -11.27 -29.21
CA ALA A 205 -15.86 -10.58 -28.93
C ALA A 205 -16.08 -9.31 -29.76
N ALA A 206 -15.03 -8.73 -30.36
CA ALA A 206 -15.11 -7.44 -31.05
C ALA A 206 -15.43 -7.56 -32.57
N ASP A 207 -15.45 -8.76 -33.14
CA ASP A 207 -15.64 -8.97 -34.59
C ASP A 207 -16.99 -9.64 -34.96
N ARG A 208 -17.86 -9.90 -33.98
CA ARG A 208 -19.20 -10.47 -34.23
C ARG A 208 -20.33 -9.43 -34.28
N THR A 209 -20.04 -8.14 -34.13
CA THR A 209 -21.04 -7.06 -34.18
C THR A 209 -21.03 -6.26 -35.48
N ARG A 210 -20.23 -6.63 -36.49
CA ARG A 210 -20.18 -5.92 -37.79
C ARG A 210 -20.94 -6.57 -38.96
N PHE A 211 -21.62 -7.69 -38.77
CA PHE A 211 -22.49 -8.28 -39.80
C PHE A 211 -23.85 -8.71 -39.24
N ALA A 212 -24.74 -7.75 -39.07
CA ALA A 212 -26.18 -7.98 -39.09
C ALA A 212 -26.84 -6.74 -39.73
N ALA A 213 -26.89 -6.72 -41.07
CA ALA A 213 -27.77 -5.82 -41.80
C ALA A 213 -29.22 -6.34 -41.70
N PRO A 214 -30.23 -5.46 -41.66
CA PRO A 214 -31.62 -5.88 -41.66
C PRO A 214 -32.09 -6.24 -43.08
N SER A 215 -32.59 -7.46 -43.22
CA SER A 215 -33.53 -7.88 -44.27
C SER A 215 -34.85 -8.14 -43.54
N GLY A 216 -36.02 -7.63 -43.86
CA GLY A 216 -36.56 -6.78 -44.91
C GLY A 216 -38.08 -6.68 -44.64
N SER A 217 -38.71 -5.66 -45.25
CA SER A 217 -40.14 -5.46 -45.55
C SER A 217 -41.24 -5.91 -44.58
#